data_AF-A0A853F4T4-F1
#
_entry.id   AF-A0A853F4T4-F1
#
_cell.length_a   1.000
_cell.length_b   1.000
_cell.length_c   1.000
_cell.angle_alpha   90.00
_cell.angle_beta   90.00
_cell.angle_gamma   90.00
#
_symmetry.space_group_name_H-M   'P 1'
#
loop_
_entity.id
_entity.type
_entity.pdbx_description
1 polymer ?
#
loop_
_entity_poly.entity_id
_entity_poly.type
_entity_poly.pdbx_seq_one_letter_code
_entity_poly.pdbx_strand_id
1 'polypeptide(L)' 'MIFNEDIQAGSTGSIVIKGSDDGVIATINITETTKFSIAGDKLTIDVSALGLTDNKLTQGSYYITMMQAQ' A
#
# COMPACT_ATOMS: atom_id res chain seq x y z
N MET A 1 7.72 -1.64 -5.29
CA MET A 1 7.07 -1.90 -6.60
C MET A 1 7.50 -0.81 -7.57
N ILE A 2 7.71 -1.16 -8.83
CA ILE A 2 8.31 -0.27 -9.86
C ILE A 2 7.32 -0.15 -11.03
N PHE A 3 7.11 1.06 -11.52
CA PHE A 3 6.30 1.40 -12.67
C PHE A 3 7.19 1.67 -13.90
N ASN A 4 6.61 1.75 -15.09
CA ASN A 4 7.35 2.11 -16.31
C ASN A 4 7.45 3.63 -16.54
N GLU A 5 7.00 4.42 -15.57
CA GLU A 5 7.00 5.87 -15.55
C GLU A 5 7.12 6.39 -14.12
N ASP A 6 7.53 7.64 -13.98
CA ASP A 6 7.48 8.31 -12.68
C ASP A 6 6.04 8.41 -12.20
N ILE A 7 5.83 8.15 -10.91
CA ILE A 7 4.50 8.19 -10.30
C ILE A 7 4.39 9.34 -9.30
N GLN A 8 3.17 9.84 -9.11
CA GLN A 8 2.86 10.85 -8.11
C GLN A 8 1.60 10.47 -7.35
N ALA A 9 1.66 10.64 -6.02
CA ALA A 9 0.50 10.56 -5.17
C ALA A 9 -0.53 11.64 -5.54
N GLY A 10 -1.78 11.25 -5.78
CA GLY A 10 -2.89 12.17 -5.91
C GLY A 10 -3.24 12.87 -4.57
N SER A 11 -4.21 13.78 -4.61
CA SER A 11 -4.74 14.42 -3.38
C SER A 11 -5.70 13.54 -2.60
N THR A 12 -6.23 12.48 -3.24
CA THR A 12 -7.18 11.52 -2.69
C THR A 12 -6.78 10.09 -3.08
N GLY A 13 -7.42 9.10 -2.44
CA GLY A 13 -7.21 7.69 -2.75
C GLY A 13 -6.50 6.92 -1.63
N SER A 14 -6.40 5.61 -1.82
CA SER A 14 -5.78 4.71 -0.86
C SER A 14 -5.07 3.52 -1.53
N ILE A 15 -4.07 3.00 -0.83
CA ILE A 15 -3.43 1.73 -1.12
C ILE A 15 -4.07 0.70 -0.20
N VAL A 16 -4.64 -0.35 -0.77
CA VAL A 16 -5.28 -1.44 -0.03
C VAL A 16 -4.43 -2.69 -0.18
N ILE A 17 -4.07 -3.29 0.94
CA ILE A 17 -3.37 -4.57 1.00
C ILE A 17 -4.38 -5.63 1.39
N LYS A 18 -4.54 -6.65 0.54
CA LYS A 18 -5.49 -7.73 0.73
C LYS A 18 -4.78 -9.07 0.88
N GLY A 19 -5.35 -9.92 1.73
CA GLY A 19 -4.98 -11.32 1.80
C GLY A 19 -5.44 -12.08 0.55
N SER A 20 -4.93 -13.30 0.39
CA SER A 20 -5.38 -14.22 -0.67
C SER A 20 -6.85 -14.64 -0.56
N ASP A 21 -7.48 -14.40 0.59
CA ASP A 21 -8.91 -14.58 0.86
C ASP A 21 -9.74 -13.31 0.57
N ASP A 22 -9.15 -12.32 -0.11
CA ASP A 22 -9.72 -10.99 -0.39
C ASP A 22 -10.00 -10.13 0.85
N GLY A 23 -9.65 -10.59 2.04
CA GLY A 23 -9.77 -9.83 3.29
C GLY A 23 -8.81 -8.64 3.32
N VAL A 24 -9.29 -7.49 3.81
CA VAL A 24 -8.44 -6.30 3.96
C VAL A 24 -7.47 -6.50 5.14
N ILE A 25 -6.18 -6.50 4.85
CA ILE A 25 -5.10 -6.54 5.86
C ILE A 25 -4.78 -5.12 6.32
N ALA A 26 -4.67 -4.18 5.38
CA ALA A 26 -4.38 -2.78 5.67
C ALA A 26 -4.96 -1.86 4.60
N THR A 27 -5.36 -0.66 5.02
CA THR A 27 -5.66 0.47 4.15
C THR A 27 -4.73 1.61 4.53
N ILE A 28 -4.02 2.17 3.55
CA ILE A 28 -3.13 3.31 3.69
C ILE A 28 -3.75 4.46 2.90
N ASN A 29 -4.20 5.50 3.59
CA ASN A 29 -4.65 6.72 2.92
C ASN A 29 -3.46 7.47 2.34
N ILE A 30 -3.64 8.15 1.21
CA ILE A 30 -2.55 8.90 0.55
C ILE A 30 -1.93 9.99 1.44
N THR A 31 -2.66 10.43 2.47
CA THR A 31 -2.20 11.40 3.48
C THR A 31 -1.29 10.80 4.56
N GLU A 32 -1.20 9.47 4.66
CA GLU A 32 -0.38 8.77 5.65
C GLU A 32 1.05 8.56 5.12
N THR A 33 1.75 9.67 4.86
CA THR A 33 3.07 9.70 4.21
C THR A 33 4.21 9.04 5.00
N THR A 34 3.95 8.59 6.23
CA THR A 34 4.89 7.79 7.03
C THR A 34 4.80 6.30 6.73
N LYS A 35 3.74 5.83 6.05
CA LYS A 35 3.50 4.41 5.75
C LYS A 35 3.96 4.00 4.35
N PHE A 36 4.28 4.97 3.50
CA PHE A 36 4.78 4.72 2.15
C PHE A 36 5.67 5.86 1.67
N SER A 37 6.47 5.60 0.64
CA SER A 37 7.24 6.63 -0.07
C SER A 37 7.23 6.39 -1.57
N ILE A 38 7.29 7.49 -2.32
CA ILE A 38 7.40 7.50 -3.77
C ILE A 38 8.71 8.21 -4.15
N ALA A 39 9.52 7.56 -4.97
CA ALA A 39 10.73 8.14 -5.55
C ALA A 39 10.83 7.73 -7.01
N GLY A 40 10.60 8.68 -7.93
CA GLY A 40 10.50 8.40 -9.36
C GLY A 40 9.39 7.38 -9.65
N ASP A 41 9.76 6.26 -10.27
CA ASP A 41 8.89 5.13 -10.62
C ASP A 41 8.67 4.13 -9.48
N LYS A 42 9.23 4.36 -8.28
CA LYS A 42 9.25 3.38 -7.19
C LYS A 42 8.30 3.78 -6.06
N LEU A 43 7.30 2.93 -5.80
CA LEU A 43 6.54 2.94 -4.55
C LEU A 43 7.10 1.92 -3.56
N THR A 44 7.40 2.39 -2.34
CA THR A 44 7.81 1.57 -1.19
C THR A 44 6.76 1.68 -0.10
N ILE A 45 6.29 0.54 0.43
CA ILE A 45 5.40 0.49 1.59
C ILE A 45 6.23 0.09 2.80
N ASP A 46 6.18 0.89 3.87
CA ASP A 46 6.82 0.54 5.14
C ASP A 46 5.86 -0.33 5.96
N VAL A 47 6.10 -1.64 5.90
CA VAL A 47 5.31 -2.65 6.62
C VAL A 47 5.35 -2.42 8.14
N SER A 48 6.48 -1.94 8.68
CA SER A 48 6.62 -1.72 10.13
C SER A 48 5.73 -0.58 10.63
N ALA A 49 5.46 0.41 9.77
CA ALA A 49 4.59 1.54 10.06
C ALA A 49 3.09 1.21 9.96
N LEU A 50 2.71 -0.01 9.53
CA LEU A 50 1.31 -0.42 9.39
C LEU A 50 0.67 -0.85 10.71
N GLY A 51 1.44 -1.07 11.78
CA GLY A 51 0.91 -1.45 13.09
C GLY A 51 0.21 -2.80 13.12
N LEU A 52 0.54 -3.71 12.21
CA LEU A 52 -0.04 -5.04 12.14
C LEU A 52 0.46 -5.88 13.34
N THR A 53 -0.46 -6.27 14.21
CA THR A 53 -0.17 -7.03 15.45
C THR A 53 0.07 -8.52 15.20
N ASP A 54 -0.41 -9.00 14.06
CA ASP A 54 -0.29 -10.36 13.60
C ASP A 54 0.35 -10.23 12.23
N ASN A 55 1.52 -10.83 12.00
CA ASN A 55 2.35 -10.60 10.82
C ASN A 55 1.71 -11.21 9.55
N LYS A 56 0.49 -10.78 9.22
CA LYS A 56 -0.39 -11.33 8.18
C LYS A 56 0.25 -11.27 6.81
N LEU A 57 1.19 -10.32 6.63
CA LEU A 57 1.99 -10.20 5.41
C LEU A 57 3.09 -11.26 5.29
N THR A 58 3.46 -11.96 6.37
CA THR A 58 4.40 -13.10 6.32
C THR A 58 3.71 -14.46 6.49
N GLN A 59 2.41 -14.49 6.79
CA GLN A 59 1.65 -15.72 7.04
C GLN A 59 0.93 -16.27 5.80
N GLY A 60 0.97 -15.56 4.66
CA GLY A 60 0.29 -15.99 3.45
C GLY A 60 0.63 -15.13 2.23
N SER A 61 0.01 -15.47 1.11
CA SER A 61 0.04 -14.63 -0.09
C SER A 61 -0.84 -13.41 0.10
N TYR A 62 -0.37 -12.26 -0.36
CA TYR A 62 -1.12 -11.00 -0.36
C TYR A 62 -0.98 -10.32 -1.72
N TYR A 63 -1.89 -9.40 -2.01
CA TYR A 63 -1.80 -8.53 -3.17
C TYR A 63 -2.13 -7.08 -2.78
N ILE A 64 -1.71 -6.16 -3.64
CA ILE A 64 -1.88 -4.72 -3.44
C ILE A 64 -2.83 -4.21 -4.52
N THR A 65 -3.80 -3.38 -4.12
CA THR A 65 -4.68 -2.66 -5.03
C THR A 65 -4.61 -1.16 -4.72
N MET A 66 -4.57 -0.34 -5.76
CA MET A 66 -4.68 1.11 -5.64
C MET A 66 -6.09 1.52 -6.03
N MET A 67 -6.75 2.27 -5.15
CA MET A 67 -8.07 2.84 -5.43
C MET A 67 -7.93 4.35 -5.64
N GLN A 68 -8.39 4.83 -6.79
CA GLN A 68 -8.62 6.27 -7.01
C GLN A 68 -9.99 6.62 -6.42
N ALA A 69 -10.11 7.75 -5.71
CA ALA A 69 -11.43 8.31 -5.42
C ALA A 69 -11.97 8.92 -6.73
N GLN A 70 -13.20 8.57 -7.10
CA GLN A 70 -13.91 9.14 -8.25
C GLN A 70 -14.13 10.65 -8.08
#